data_AF-A0A821TXK7-F1
#
_entry.id   AF-A0A821TXK7-F1
#
_cell.length_a   1.000
_cell.length_b   1.000
_cell.length_c   1.000
_cell.angle_alpha   90.00
_cell.angle_beta   90.00
_cell.angle_gamma   90.00
#
_symmetry.space_group_name_H-M   'P 1'
#
loop_
_entity.id
_entity.type
_entity.pdbx_description
1 polymer ?
#
loop_
_entity_poly.entity_id
_entity_poly.type
_entity_poly.pdbx_seq_one_letter_code
_entity_poly.pdbx_strand_id
1 'polypeptide(L)'
;MDQIKRKLSVNQSSKEEMKKLRNEFDRSITCIENLSMEFFYEIFDYLDGYAIHKAFSKLNHRFQQLLNSPSLLFKIQIHHLTYKKGYRNNYKQFLRINMHKIFSMR
;
A
#
# COMPACT_ATOMS: atom_id res chain seq x y z
N MET A 1 -7.75 40.68 31.62
CA MET A 1 -6.82 40.75 30.47
C MET A 1 -5.94 39.50 30.32
N ASP A 2 -5.59 38.79 31.40
CA ASP A 2 -4.60 37.69 31.33
C ASP A 2 -5.09 36.35 30.74
N GLN A 3 -6.40 36.07 30.78
CA GLN A 3 -6.93 34.80 30.25
C GLN A 3 -6.94 34.75 28.71
N ILE A 4 -7.03 35.90 28.04
CA ILE A 4 -7.06 35.98 26.56
C ILE A 4 -5.64 35.79 25.99
N LYS A 5 -4.62 36.38 26.62
CA LYS A 5 -3.21 36.20 26.22
C LYS A 5 -2.75 34.74 26.34
N ARG A 6 -3.21 34.03 27.38
CA ARG A 6 -2.89 32.61 27.60
C ARG A 6 -3.46 31.70 26.50
N LYS A 7 -4.72 31.90 26.07
CA LYS A 7 -5.34 31.12 24.99
C LYS A 7 -4.70 31.37 23.62
N LEU A 8 -4.26 32.60 23.34
CA LEU A 8 -3.56 32.93 22.09
C LEU A 8 -2.17 32.27 22.00
N SER A 9 -1.42 32.26 23.10
CA SER A 9 -0.11 31.62 23.19
C SER A 9 -0.18 30.09 23.00
N VAL A 10 -1.17 29.42 23.60
CA VAL A 10 -1.38 27.97 23.44
C VAL A 10 -1.77 27.63 21.99
N ASN A 11 -2.65 28.41 21.38
CA ASN A 11 -3.07 28.18 19.98
C ASN A 11 -1.96 28.42 18.95
N GLN A 12 -0.99 29.29 19.25
CA GLN A 12 0.19 29.48 18.40
C GLN A 12 1.16 28.31 18.52
N SER A 13 1.41 27.83 19.74
CA SER A 13 2.28 26.66 20.00
C SER A 13 1.74 25.39 19.34
N SER A 14 0.44 25.10 19.45
CA SER A 14 -0.15 23.92 18.80
C SER A 14 -0.15 23.99 17.27
N LYS A 15 -0.26 25.20 16.69
CA LYS A 15 -0.14 25.39 15.24
C LYS A 15 1.30 25.19 14.77
N GLU A 16 2.28 25.60 15.55
CA GLU A 16 3.69 25.38 15.25
C GLU A 16 4.07 23.89 15.34
N GLU A 17 3.58 23.16 16.35
CA GLU A 17 3.75 21.70 16.45
C GLU A 17 3.12 20.96 15.27
N MET A 18 1.89 21.31 14.90
CA MET A 18 1.20 20.72 13.75
C MET A 18 1.93 21.01 12.43
N LYS A 19 2.52 22.22 12.30
CA LYS A 19 3.35 22.58 11.14
C LYS A 19 4.67 21.82 11.13
N LYS A 20 5.27 21.57 12.29
CA LYS A 20 6.50 20.78 12.45
C LYS A 20 6.28 19.32 12.07
N LEU A 21 5.22 18.71 12.61
CA LEU A 21 4.80 17.34 12.27
C LEU A 21 4.50 17.18 10.79
N ARG A 22 3.82 18.16 10.18
CA ARG A 22 3.55 18.16 8.74
C ARG A 22 4.83 18.27 7.90
N ASN A 23 5.74 19.18 8.27
CA ASN A 23 7.02 19.31 7.58
C ASN A 23 7.91 18.08 7.74
N GLU A 24 7.84 17.39 8.87
CA GLU A 24 8.55 16.14 9.11
C GLU A 24 7.94 14.98 8.30
N PHE A 25 6.61 14.91 8.26
CA PHE A 25 5.88 13.98 7.40
C PHE A 25 6.21 14.19 5.91
N ASP A 26 6.15 15.44 5.43
CA ASP A 26 6.46 15.80 4.04
C ASP A 26 7.93 15.54 3.68
N ARG A 27 8.86 15.66 4.65
CA ARG A 27 10.28 15.27 4.47
C ARG A 27 10.51 13.76 4.49
N SER A 28 9.61 12.99 5.12
CA SER A 28 9.78 11.55 5.30
C SER A 28 9.36 10.72 4.09
N ILE A 29 8.38 11.19 3.31
CA ILE A 29 7.85 10.47 2.13
C ILE A 29 8.38 11.13 0.85
N THR A 30 9.67 10.96 0.58
CA THR A 30 10.26 11.37 -0.70
C THR A 30 10.07 10.32 -1.80
N CYS A 31 9.77 9.07 -1.41
CA CYS A 31 9.59 7.92 -2.29
C CYS A 31 8.39 7.07 -1.84
N ILE A 32 7.70 6.43 -2.78
CA ILE A 32 6.60 5.50 -2.49
C ILE A 32 7.10 4.34 -1.61
N GLU A 33 8.36 3.95 -1.76
CA GLU A 33 9.07 2.96 -0.95
C GLU A 33 9.26 3.36 0.52
N ASN A 34 8.91 4.57 0.94
CA ASN A 34 8.97 4.97 2.35
C ASN A 34 7.61 4.81 3.04
N LEU A 35 6.51 4.61 2.30
CA LEU A 35 5.20 4.33 2.88
C LEU A 35 5.24 3.03 3.68
N SER A 36 4.43 2.88 4.73
CA SER A 36 4.38 1.65 5.52
C SER A 36 3.76 0.48 4.72
N MET A 37 3.91 -0.77 5.21
CA MET A 37 3.35 -1.93 4.50
C MET A 37 1.82 -1.93 4.53
N GLU A 38 1.23 -1.41 5.61
CA GLU A 38 -0.22 -1.30 5.83
C GLU A 38 -0.88 -0.52 4.69
N PHE A 39 -0.29 0.62 4.28
CA PHE A 39 -0.79 1.40 3.15
C PHE A 39 -0.85 0.60 1.84
N PHE A 40 0.11 -0.29 1.59
CA PHE A 40 0.07 -1.13 0.39
C PHE A 40 -0.96 -2.24 0.50
N TYR A 41 -1.17 -2.82 1.68
CA TYR A 41 -2.26 -3.78 1.88
C TYR A 41 -3.63 -3.12 1.64
N GLU A 42 -3.83 -1.88 2.11
CA GLU A 42 -5.03 -1.11 1.80
C GLU A 42 -5.20 -0.90 0.29
N ILE A 43 -4.15 -0.53 -0.43
CA ILE A 43 -4.20 -0.42 -1.90
C ILE A 43 -4.56 -1.77 -2.54
N PHE A 44 -3.98 -2.86 -2.03
CA PHE A 44 -4.18 -4.21 -2.56
C PHE A 44 -5.62 -4.70 -2.35
N ASP A 45 -6.31 -4.24 -1.31
CA ASP A 45 -7.73 -4.57 -1.11
C ASP A 45 -8.64 -4.07 -2.24
N TYR A 46 -8.24 -3.01 -2.96
CA TYR A 46 -8.99 -2.50 -4.12
C TYR A 46 -8.61 -3.16 -5.44
N LEU A 47 -7.54 -3.95 -5.47
CA LEU A 47 -7.01 -4.57 -6.68
C LEU A 47 -7.28 -6.08 -6.69
N ASP A 48 -7.30 -6.65 -7.90
CA ASP A 48 -7.26 -8.10 -8.04
C ASP A 48 -5.80 -8.61 -8.05
N GLY A 49 -5.60 -9.89 -7.76
CA GLY A 49 -4.29 -10.53 -7.72
C GLY A 49 -3.53 -10.40 -9.04
N TYR A 50 -4.24 -10.26 -10.17
CA TYR A 50 -3.63 -10.04 -11.47
C TYR A 50 -3.03 -8.64 -11.58
N ALA A 51 -3.80 -7.60 -11.22
CA ALA A 51 -3.34 -6.22 -11.21
C ALA A 51 -2.20 -6.03 -10.21
N ILE A 52 -2.31 -6.62 -9.01
CA ILE A 52 -1.26 -6.61 -7.99
C ILE A 52 0.01 -7.24 -8.54
N HIS A 53 -0.06 -8.48 -9.04
CA HIS A 53 1.11 -9.16 -9.57
C HIS A 53 1.70 -8.39 -10.77
N LYS A 54 0.87 -7.84 -11.66
CA LYS A 54 1.32 -7.06 -12.82
C LYS A 54 2.03 -5.77 -12.46
N ALA A 55 1.52 -5.04 -11.49
CA ALA A 55 2.11 -3.77 -11.08
C ALA A 55 3.33 -3.95 -10.17
N PHE A 56 3.31 -4.93 -9.26
CA PHE A 56 4.27 -4.99 -8.15
C PHE A 56 5.30 -6.12 -8.25
N SER A 57 5.10 -7.18 -9.07
CA SER A 57 5.99 -8.35 -9.07
C SER A 57 7.41 -8.09 -9.56
N LYS A 58 7.61 -7.01 -10.31
CA LYS A 58 8.91 -6.64 -10.91
C LYS A 58 9.53 -5.41 -10.26
N LEU A 59 8.94 -4.92 -9.16
CA LEU A 59 9.53 -3.83 -8.40
C LEU A 59 10.67 -4.37 -7.52
N ASN A 60 11.16 -3.51 -6.63
CA ASN A 60 12.27 -3.85 -5.74
C ASN A 60 11.90 -4.97 -4.73
N HIS A 61 12.93 -5.44 -4.02
CA HIS A 61 12.84 -6.51 -3.05
C HIS A 61 11.75 -6.30 -1.98
N ARG A 62 11.52 -5.05 -1.56
CA ARG A 62 10.50 -4.73 -0.56
C ARG A 62 9.11 -5.14 -1.03
N PHE A 63 8.77 -4.86 -2.28
CA PHE A 63 7.48 -5.27 -2.84
C PHE A 63 7.39 -6.78 -3.05
N GLN A 64 8.51 -7.45 -3.35
CA GLN A 64 8.53 -8.91 -3.40
C GLN A 64 8.24 -9.52 -2.03
N GLN A 65 8.80 -8.97 -0.95
CA GLN A 65 8.46 -9.38 0.42
C GLN A 65 6.97 -9.17 0.73
N LEU A 66 6.42 -8.04 0.28
CA LEU A 66 5.01 -7.72 0.49
C LEU A 66 4.08 -8.70 -0.23
N LEU A 67 4.43 -9.11 -1.46
CA LEU A 67 3.70 -10.14 -2.21
C LEU A 67 3.83 -11.54 -1.61
N ASN A 68 4.98 -11.84 -1.01
CA ASN A 68 5.25 -13.13 -0.37
C ASN A 68 4.71 -13.20 1.06
N SER A 69 4.26 -12.09 1.63
CA SER A 69 3.68 -12.01 2.97
C SER A 69 2.51 -12.98 3.14
N PRO A 70 2.42 -13.70 4.27
CA PRO A 70 1.28 -14.57 4.56
C PRO A 70 0.00 -13.76 4.85
N SER A 71 0.13 -12.50 5.27
CA SER A 71 -1.00 -11.61 5.57
C SER A 71 -1.71 -11.11 4.31
N LEU A 72 -1.07 -11.23 3.14
CA LEU A 72 -1.66 -10.79 1.89
C LEU A 72 -2.57 -11.89 1.32
N LEU A 73 -3.85 -11.55 1.16
CA LEU A 73 -4.84 -12.41 0.51
C LEU A 73 -5.21 -11.87 -0.87
N PHE A 74 -5.33 -12.76 -1.86
CA PHE A 74 -5.61 -12.38 -3.24
C PHE A 74 -7.08 -12.59 -3.62
N LYS A 75 -7.66 -11.59 -4.28
CA LYS A 75 -8.94 -11.68 -5.01
C LYS A 75 -8.63 -11.97 -6.46
N ILE A 76 -9.18 -13.02 -7.05
CA ILE A 76 -8.94 -13.36 -8.46
C ILE A 76 -10.19 -13.05 -9.27
N GLN A 77 -10.03 -12.23 -10.31
CA GLN A 77 -11.09 -12.05 -11.32
C GLN A 77 -10.85 -13.00 -12.48
N ILE A 78 -11.81 -13.88 -12.76
CA ILE A 78 -11.70 -14.96 -13.75
C ILE A 78 -11.53 -14.38 -15.16
N HIS A 79 -12.16 -13.24 -15.44
CA HIS A 79 -12.03 -12.54 -16.73
C HIS A 79 -10.58 -12.16 -17.04
N HIS A 80 -9.71 -11.98 -16.04
CA HIS A 80 -8.31 -11.62 -16.28
C HIS A 80 -7.44 -12.85 -16.64
N LEU A 81 -7.92 -14.07 -16.40
CA LEU A 81 -7.24 -15.31 -16.79
C LEU A 81 -7.32 -15.59 -18.30
N THR A 82 -8.22 -14.91 -19.01
CA THR A 82 -8.49 -15.11 -20.44
C THR A 82 -7.72 -14.12 -21.32
N TYR A 83 -7.23 -12.99 -20.79
CA TYR A 83 -6.55 -11.94 -21.58
C TYR A 83 -5.01 -12.06 -21.57
N LYS A 84 -4.42 -11.92 -22.77
CA LYS A 84 -2.98 -11.90 -23.12
C LYS A 84 -2.17 -13.18 -22.81
N LYS A 85 -1.90 -13.96 -23.88
CA LYS A 85 -1.11 -15.22 -23.89
C LYS A 85 0.25 -15.12 -23.17
N GLY A 86 1.00 -14.02 -23.32
CA GLY A 86 2.39 -13.92 -22.81
C GLY A 86 2.51 -13.79 -21.29
N TYR A 87 1.68 -12.95 -20.66
CA TYR A 87 1.73 -12.73 -19.21
C TYR A 87 1.07 -13.88 -18.42
N ARG A 88 0.24 -14.68 -19.11
CA ARG A 88 -0.51 -15.80 -18.54
C ARG A 88 0.39 -16.84 -17.85
N ASN A 89 1.59 -17.12 -18.37
CA ASN A 89 2.44 -18.18 -17.82
C ASN A 89 3.03 -17.80 -16.46
N ASN A 90 3.58 -16.60 -16.34
CA ASN A 90 4.14 -16.12 -15.07
C ASN A 90 3.04 -15.96 -14.02
N TYR A 91 1.89 -15.43 -14.41
CA TYR A 91 0.76 -15.30 -13.51
C TYR A 91 0.17 -16.65 -13.08
N LYS A 92 0.07 -17.63 -13.98
CA LYS A 92 -0.33 -19.00 -13.62
C LYS A 92 0.63 -19.62 -12.60
N GLN A 93 1.94 -19.42 -12.78
CA GLN A 93 2.93 -19.92 -11.82
C GLN A 93 2.78 -19.23 -10.47
N PHE A 94 2.59 -17.90 -10.46
CA PHE A 94 2.32 -17.14 -9.25
C PHE A 94 1.07 -17.64 -8.51
N LEU A 95 -0.04 -17.89 -9.23
CA LEU A 95 -1.26 -18.43 -8.65
C LEU A 95 -1.07 -19.83 -8.08
N ARG A 96 -0.30 -20.68 -8.76
CA ARG A 96 0.04 -22.02 -8.24
C ARG A 96 0.79 -21.93 -6.91
N ILE A 97 1.78 -21.05 -6.82
CA ILE A 97 2.59 -20.87 -5.60
C ILE A 97 1.73 -20.27 -4.48
N ASN A 98 0.86 -19.31 -4.79
CA ASN A 98 0.07 -18.56 -3.81
C ASN A 98 -1.38 -19.06 -3.70
N MET A 99 -1.66 -20.31 -4.09
CA MET A 99 -3.03 -20.84 -4.11
C MET A 99 -3.68 -20.81 -2.72
N HIS A 100 -2.88 -21.03 -1.67
CA HIS A 100 -3.31 -20.96 -0.27
C HIS A 100 -3.70 -19.55 0.20
N LYS A 101 -3.35 -18.51 -0.57
CA LYS A 101 -3.67 -17.09 -0.26
C LYS A 101 -4.88 -16.58 -1.05
N ILE A 102 -5.43 -17.38 -1.96
CA ILE A 102 -6.61 -16.99 -2.74
C ILE A 102 -7.83 -17.17 -1.84
N PHE A 103 -8.49 -16.08 -1.50
CA PHE A 103 -9.67 -16.11 -0.61
C PHE A 103 -10.99 -15.83 -1.33
N SER A 104 -10.92 -15.29 -2.55
CA SER A 104 -12.10 -15.02 -3.37
C SER A 104 -11.77 -15.20 -4.84
N MET A 105 -12.68 -15.87 -5.56
CA MET A 105 -12.69 -15.95 -7.03
C MET A 105 -14.02 -15.38 -7.51
N ARG A 106 -13.98 -14.40 -8.41
CA ARG A 106 -15.16 -13.74 -8.98
C ARG A 106 -15.10 -13.68 -10.49
#